data_AF-A0A3S4DES7-F1
#
_entry.id   AF-A0A3S4DES7-F1
#
_cell.length_a   1.000
_cell.length_b   1.000
_cell.length_c   1.000
_cell.angle_alpha   90.00
_cell.angle_beta   90.00
_cell.angle_gamma   90.00
#
_symmetry.space_group_name_H-M   'P 1'
#
loop_
_entity.id
_entity.type
_entity.pdbx_description
1 polymer ?
#
loop_
_entity_poly.entity_id
_entity_poly.type
_entity_poly.pdbx_seq_one_letter_code
_entity_poly.pdbx_strand_id
1 'polypeptide(L)'
;MASQYVRTHVDVSDPTLTALRAMLEVKQEVAPWVTLQIVAFPQEGILSYPNGEALLEEALRLGADVVGAIPHFEFTREYGVESLHKTFALAQKYHRLVDVHCDEIDDEQSRFVETVAALALKLEMGDKVTASHTTAMHSYNGAYTSRLFRLLKLSGINFVANPLVNIHLQGRFDSYPKRRGITRVKEMLEAGINVCFGHDDVFDPWYPLGTANMLQVLHMGLHVCQLMG
;
A
#
# COMPACT_ATOMS: atom_id res chain seq x y z
N MET A 1 -20.53 4.56 -13.46
CA MET A 1 -20.92 4.74 -12.04
C MET A 1 -19.78 5.46 -11.36
N ALA A 2 -20.04 6.53 -10.60
CA ALA A 2 -19.01 7.24 -9.86
C ALA A 2 -18.64 6.45 -8.59
N SER A 3 -17.35 6.41 -8.23
CA SER A 3 -16.87 5.77 -7.00
C SER A 3 -17.34 6.55 -5.78
N GLN A 4 -18.00 5.88 -4.83
CA GLN A 4 -18.53 6.49 -3.60
C GLN A 4 -17.64 6.25 -2.37
N TYR A 5 -16.67 5.34 -2.47
CA TYR A 5 -15.73 5.02 -1.40
C TYR A 5 -14.31 5.22 -1.94
N VAL A 6 -13.53 6.04 -1.26
CA VAL A 6 -12.17 6.39 -1.65
C VAL A 6 -11.27 6.32 -0.43
N ARG A 7 -10.10 5.71 -0.57
CA ARG A 7 -8.99 5.85 0.36
C ARG A 7 -7.86 6.54 -0.39
N THR A 8 -7.41 7.68 0.12
CA THR A 8 -6.33 8.47 -0.47
C THR A 8 -5.11 8.47 0.45
N HIS A 9 -3.94 8.32 -0.14
CA HIS A 9 -2.67 8.50 0.55
C HIS A 9 -2.26 9.96 0.43
N VAL A 10 -1.92 10.59 1.56
CA VAL A 10 -1.47 11.98 1.59
C VAL A 10 -0.08 12.01 2.15
N ASP A 11 0.85 12.58 1.38
CA ASP A 11 2.23 12.74 1.83
C ASP A 11 2.30 13.60 3.10
N VAL A 12 2.92 13.04 4.14
CA VAL A 12 3.19 13.70 5.43
C VAL A 12 4.67 13.93 5.68
N SER A 13 5.54 13.62 4.71
CA SER A 13 6.96 14.02 4.70
C SER A 13 7.10 15.53 4.36
N ASP A 14 6.28 16.35 5.00
CA ASP A 14 6.19 17.80 4.84
C ASP A 14 6.00 18.44 6.25
N PRO A 15 6.94 19.26 6.74
CA PRO A 15 6.85 19.90 8.06
C PRO A 15 5.61 20.76 8.27
N THR A 16 4.99 21.23 7.18
CA THR A 16 3.78 22.06 7.24
C THR A 16 2.49 21.24 7.22
N LEU A 17 2.56 19.98 6.80
CA LEU A 17 1.43 19.10 6.56
C LEU A 17 0.34 19.77 5.70
N THR A 18 0.76 20.55 4.71
CA THR A 18 -0.16 21.41 3.94
C THR A 18 -1.19 20.56 3.19
N ALA A 19 -0.73 19.51 2.49
CA ALA A 19 -1.63 18.62 1.75
C ALA A 19 -2.61 17.91 2.69
N LEU A 20 -2.16 17.45 3.85
CA LEU A 20 -3.02 16.78 4.83
C LEU A 20 -4.14 17.69 5.33
N ARG A 21 -3.81 18.94 5.69
CA ARG A 21 -4.81 19.91 6.18
C ARG A 21 -5.86 20.19 5.11
N ALA A 22 -5.43 20.42 3.86
CA ALA A 22 -6.34 20.60 2.74
C ALA A 22 -7.24 19.36 2.52
N MET A 23 -6.67 18.16 2.57
CA MET A 23 -7.45 16.94 2.36
C MET A 23 -8.46 16.65 3.49
N LEU A 24 -8.15 17.05 4.73
CA LEU A 24 -9.11 16.99 5.84
C LEU A 24 -10.31 17.92 5.62
N GLU A 25 -10.10 19.11 5.04
CA GLU A 25 -11.18 20.02 4.64
C GLU A 25 -11.99 19.43 3.49
N VAL A 26 -11.33 18.93 2.44
CA VAL A 26 -11.96 18.27 1.30
C VAL A 26 -12.83 17.09 1.76
N LYS A 27 -12.35 16.28 2.70
CA LYS A 27 -13.11 15.16 3.27
C LYS A 27 -14.47 15.59 3.82
N GLN A 28 -14.55 16.78 4.45
CA GLN A 28 -15.81 17.31 4.96
C GLN A 28 -16.68 17.86 3.83
N GLU A 29 -16.09 18.58 2.88
CA GLU A 29 -16.80 19.16 1.73
C GLU A 29 -17.46 18.08 0.87
N VAL A 30 -16.78 16.96 0.63
CA VAL A 30 -17.25 15.89 -0.27
C VAL A 30 -18.11 14.83 0.40
N ALA A 31 -18.27 14.88 1.72
CA ALA A 31 -19.02 13.89 2.51
C ALA A 31 -20.43 13.57 1.99
N PRO A 32 -21.20 14.50 1.38
CA PRO A 32 -22.50 14.18 0.77
C PRO A 32 -22.43 13.22 -0.43
N TRP A 33 -21.28 13.06 -1.07
CA TRP A 33 -21.11 12.28 -2.30
C TRP A 33 -20.13 11.11 -2.16
N VAL A 34 -19.09 11.26 -1.32
CA VAL A 34 -17.98 10.31 -1.20
C VAL A 34 -17.63 10.09 0.27
N THR A 35 -17.52 8.82 0.65
CA THR A 35 -16.85 8.41 1.89
C THR A 35 -15.35 8.38 1.65
N LEU A 36 -14.64 9.37 2.18
CA LEU A 36 -13.19 9.51 2.02
C LEU A 36 -12.43 9.09 3.29
N GLN A 37 -11.51 8.14 3.14
CA GLN A 37 -10.50 7.81 4.14
C GLN A 37 -9.17 8.43 3.75
N ILE A 38 -8.45 8.98 4.73
CA ILE A 38 -7.13 9.59 4.54
C ILE A 38 -6.08 8.73 5.24
N VAL A 39 -5.07 8.30 4.47
CA VAL A 39 -3.87 7.65 4.98
C VAL A 39 -2.78 8.70 5.15
N ALA A 40 -2.23 8.81 6.36
CA ALA A 40 -1.01 9.58 6.60
C ALA A 40 0.18 8.80 6.03
N PHE A 41 0.71 9.23 4.89
CA PHE A 41 1.69 8.48 4.11
C PHE A 41 3.07 9.13 4.15
N PRO A 42 4.08 8.51 4.79
CA PRO A 42 5.43 9.07 4.85
C PRO A 42 6.21 8.76 3.57
N GLN A 43 5.98 9.51 2.48
CA GLN A 43 6.53 9.22 1.14
C GLN A 43 8.06 9.08 1.11
N GLU A 44 8.76 9.88 1.92
CA GLU A 44 10.23 9.86 2.02
C GLU A 44 10.76 8.99 3.18
N GLY A 45 9.91 8.14 3.77
CA GLY A 45 10.25 7.25 4.87
C GLY A 45 10.04 7.86 6.26
N ILE A 46 9.78 7.01 7.26
CA ILE A 46 9.59 7.38 8.66
C ILE A 46 10.93 7.65 9.33
N LEU A 47 11.93 6.81 9.03
CA LEU A 47 13.27 6.88 9.65
C LEU A 47 14.31 7.53 8.75
N SER A 48 13.98 7.68 7.47
CA SER A 48 14.84 8.29 6.47
C SER A 48 14.55 9.78 6.25
N TYR A 49 13.43 10.30 6.78
CA TYR A 49 13.05 11.71 6.72
C TYR A 49 13.22 12.43 8.08
N PRO A 50 13.71 13.69 8.11
CA PRO A 50 13.80 14.46 9.36
C PRO A 50 12.45 14.59 10.08
N ASN A 51 12.40 14.16 11.34
CA ASN A 51 11.18 14.15 12.17
C ASN A 51 10.03 13.29 11.61
N GLY A 52 10.29 12.31 10.73
CA GLY A 52 9.26 11.52 10.06
C GLY A 52 8.25 10.86 11.02
N GLU A 53 8.71 10.23 12.10
CA GLU A 53 7.81 9.64 13.11
C GLU A 53 6.92 10.68 13.81
N ALA A 54 7.46 11.86 14.12
CA ALA A 54 6.70 12.93 14.76
C ALA A 54 5.65 13.54 13.82
N LEU A 55 5.99 13.70 12.54
CA LEU A 55 5.06 14.15 11.50
C LEU A 55 3.93 13.15 11.28
N LEU A 56 4.27 11.86 11.23
CA LEU A 56 3.28 10.79 11.14
C LEU A 56 2.34 10.78 12.35
N GLU A 57 2.87 10.90 13.57
CA GLU A 57 2.04 11.00 14.77
C GLU A 57 1.12 12.24 14.76
N GLU A 58 1.65 13.41 14.37
CA GLU A 58 0.86 14.64 14.28
C GLU A 58 -0.26 14.51 13.23
N ALA A 59 0.01 13.86 12.09
CA ALA A 59 -1.02 13.62 11.09
C ALA A 59 -2.20 12.78 11.64
N LEU A 60 -1.93 11.81 12.49
CA LEU A 60 -2.98 11.02 13.17
C LEU A 60 -3.73 11.83 14.22
N ARG A 61 -3.05 12.74 14.92
CA ARG A 61 -3.68 13.68 15.87
C ARG A 61 -4.62 14.65 15.15
N LEU A 62 -4.25 15.10 13.95
CA LEU A 62 -5.07 16.01 13.13
C LEU A 62 -6.30 15.34 12.52
N GLY A 63 -6.28 14.02 12.34
CA GLY A 63 -7.48 13.25 12.00
C GLY A 63 -7.35 12.26 10.87
N ALA A 64 -6.14 11.94 10.39
CA ALA A 64 -5.96 10.85 9.43
C ALA A 64 -6.53 9.53 9.96
N ASP A 65 -7.23 8.78 9.10
CA ASP A 65 -8.00 7.59 9.47
C ASP A 65 -7.11 6.33 9.53
N VAL A 66 -6.02 6.36 8.77
CA VAL A 66 -5.16 5.21 8.48
C VAL A 66 -3.70 5.63 8.63
N VAL A 67 -2.87 4.77 9.21
CA VAL A 67 -1.41 4.96 9.28
C VAL A 67 -0.77 4.29 8.08
N GLY A 68 0.05 5.04 7.33
CA GLY A 68 0.82 4.53 6.20
C GLY A 68 2.28 4.27 6.53
N ALA A 69 2.96 3.57 5.62
CA ALA A 69 4.41 3.35 5.65
C ALA A 69 4.93 2.98 4.25
N ILE A 70 6.24 3.13 4.03
CA ILE A 70 6.94 2.77 2.79
C ILE A 70 8.26 2.01 3.10
N PRO A 71 8.20 0.84 3.75
CA PRO A 71 9.38 0.20 4.35
C PRO A 71 10.48 -0.16 3.32
N HIS A 72 10.11 -0.41 2.07
CA HIS A 72 11.04 -0.74 0.99
C HIS A 72 11.86 0.46 0.48
N PHE A 73 11.50 1.68 0.89
CA PHE A 73 12.17 2.92 0.52
C PHE A 73 13.01 3.52 1.66
N GLU A 74 12.92 2.93 2.87
CA GLU A 74 13.82 3.28 3.96
C GLU A 74 15.27 2.94 3.60
N PHE A 75 16.23 3.73 4.08
CA PHE A 75 17.65 3.59 3.69
C PHE A 75 18.27 2.23 4.00
N THR A 76 17.77 1.51 5.00
CA THR A 76 18.28 0.19 5.38
C THR A 76 17.14 -0.79 5.63
N ARG A 77 17.45 -2.08 5.51
CA ARG A 77 16.52 -3.15 5.83
C ARG A 77 16.07 -3.09 7.29
N GLU A 78 16.96 -2.71 8.20
CA GLU A 78 16.66 -2.51 9.61
C GLU A 78 15.69 -1.36 9.82
N TYR A 79 15.88 -0.23 9.11
CA TYR A 79 14.96 0.91 9.16
C TYR A 79 13.58 0.53 8.60
N GLY A 80 13.53 -0.22 7.50
CA GLY A 80 12.27 -0.73 6.95
C GLY A 80 11.49 -1.62 7.91
N VAL A 81 12.18 -2.44 8.71
CA VAL A 81 11.54 -3.26 9.76
C VAL A 81 11.09 -2.39 10.92
N GLU A 82 11.94 -1.49 11.40
CA GLU A 82 11.62 -0.61 12.54
C GLU A 82 10.48 0.37 12.22
N SER A 83 10.42 0.91 11.01
CA SER A 83 9.35 1.81 10.57
C SER A 83 7.98 1.12 10.62
N LEU A 84 7.90 -0.17 10.31
CA LEU A 84 6.69 -0.97 10.49
C LEU A 84 6.32 -1.13 11.98
N HIS A 85 7.28 -1.40 12.85
CA HIS A 85 7.01 -1.46 14.29
C HIS A 85 6.42 -0.14 14.82
N LYS A 86 6.98 1.00 14.39
CA LYS A 86 6.47 2.34 14.73
C LYS A 86 5.06 2.57 14.19
N THR A 87 4.82 2.19 12.93
CA THR A 87 3.51 2.27 12.27
C THR A 87 2.44 1.51 13.04
N PHE A 88 2.70 0.25 13.41
CA PHE A 88 1.76 -0.56 14.18
C PHE A 88 1.56 -0.03 15.61
N ALA A 89 2.61 0.50 16.25
CA ALA A 89 2.50 1.13 17.57
C ALA A 89 1.60 2.38 17.53
N LEU A 90 1.75 3.23 16.51
CA LEU A 90 0.88 4.39 16.30
C LEU A 90 -0.57 3.96 15.98
N ALA A 91 -0.75 2.96 15.13
CA ALA A 91 -2.07 2.43 14.81
C ALA A 91 -2.81 1.93 16.06
N GLN A 92 -2.12 1.24 16.97
CA GLN A 92 -2.70 0.82 18.24
C GLN A 92 -2.98 1.99 19.18
N LYS A 93 -2.02 2.92 19.34
CA LYS A 93 -2.14 4.10 20.21
C LYS A 93 -3.35 4.97 19.84
N TYR A 94 -3.62 5.13 18.54
CA TYR A 94 -4.67 6.00 18.02
C TYR A 94 -5.91 5.25 17.48
N HIS A 95 -5.95 3.92 17.64
CA HIS A 95 -7.02 3.06 17.13
C HIS A 95 -7.33 3.26 15.63
N ARG A 96 -6.27 3.30 14.81
CA ARG A 96 -6.36 3.56 13.36
C ARG A 96 -6.18 2.29 12.54
N LEU A 97 -6.63 2.35 11.29
CA LEU A 97 -6.33 1.32 10.29
C LEU A 97 -4.86 1.43 9.85
N VAL A 98 -4.36 0.44 9.12
CA VAL A 98 -3.02 0.43 8.54
C VAL A 98 -3.11 0.15 7.04
N ASP A 99 -2.41 0.93 6.22
CA ASP A 99 -2.28 0.70 4.78
C ASP A 99 -0.86 1.04 4.32
N VAL A 100 -0.07 0.00 4.04
CA VAL A 100 1.37 0.13 3.77
C VAL A 100 1.61 0.07 2.27
N HIS A 101 2.37 1.02 1.72
CA HIS A 101 3.03 0.84 0.42
C HIS A 101 4.13 -0.20 0.57
N CYS A 102 3.77 -1.46 0.36
CA CYS A 102 4.55 -2.59 0.80
C CYS A 102 5.26 -3.20 -0.40
N ASP A 103 6.59 -3.26 -0.34
CA ASP A 103 7.42 -3.92 -1.36
C ASP A 103 7.10 -3.50 -2.82
N GLU A 104 6.92 -2.20 -3.08
CA GLU A 104 6.69 -1.66 -4.44
C GLU A 104 8.01 -1.51 -5.22
N ILE A 105 8.70 -2.63 -5.39
CA ILE A 105 9.98 -2.70 -6.09
C ILE A 105 10.17 -4.12 -6.65
N ASP A 106 10.97 -4.26 -7.71
CA ASP A 106 11.22 -5.54 -8.36
C ASP A 106 12.31 -6.41 -7.66
N ASP A 107 12.86 -5.96 -6.53
CA ASP A 107 13.85 -6.71 -5.77
C ASP A 107 13.21 -7.87 -4.98
N GLU A 108 13.64 -9.10 -5.25
CA GLU A 108 13.15 -10.30 -4.56
C GLU A 108 13.52 -10.39 -3.07
N GLN A 109 14.42 -9.50 -2.60
CA GLN A 109 14.79 -9.38 -1.19
C GLN A 109 13.92 -8.36 -0.43
N SER A 110 13.12 -7.55 -1.12
CA SER A 110 12.15 -6.65 -0.52
C SER A 110 10.98 -7.48 0.04
N ARG A 111 11.03 -7.80 1.33
CA ARG A 111 10.18 -8.81 2.00
C ARG A 111 9.43 -8.26 3.21
N PHE A 112 9.15 -6.96 3.21
CA PHE A 112 8.55 -6.29 4.36
C PHE A 112 7.11 -6.74 4.62
N VAL A 113 6.42 -7.27 3.61
CA VAL A 113 5.08 -7.88 3.76
C VAL A 113 5.06 -9.01 4.80
N GLU A 114 6.17 -9.74 4.99
CA GLU A 114 6.25 -10.76 6.04
C GLU A 114 6.17 -10.16 7.43
N THR A 115 6.83 -9.01 7.64
CA THR A 115 6.81 -8.24 8.89
C THR A 115 5.43 -7.65 9.12
N VAL A 116 4.80 -7.06 8.09
CA VAL A 116 3.43 -6.55 8.15
C VAL A 116 2.45 -7.65 8.59
N ALA A 117 2.50 -8.81 7.93
CA ALA A 117 1.62 -9.93 8.24
C ALA A 117 1.88 -10.51 9.64
N ALA A 118 3.15 -10.63 10.05
CA ALA A 118 3.51 -11.12 11.39
C ALA A 118 3.05 -10.17 12.50
N LEU A 119 3.18 -8.86 12.31
CA LEU A 119 2.70 -7.86 13.25
C LEU A 119 1.17 -7.87 13.35
N ALA A 120 0.48 -7.90 12.20
CA ALA A 120 -0.97 -7.97 12.16
C ALA A 120 -1.52 -9.23 12.86
N LEU A 121 -0.87 -10.39 12.65
CA LEU A 121 -1.20 -11.64 13.33
C LEU A 121 -0.98 -11.54 14.84
N LYS A 122 0.20 -11.07 15.27
CA LYS A 122 0.56 -10.94 16.68
C LYS A 122 -0.39 -10.03 17.44
N LEU A 123 -0.89 -8.98 16.77
CA LEU A 123 -1.75 -7.97 17.36
C LEU A 123 -3.25 -8.24 17.10
N GLU A 124 -3.58 -9.36 16.47
CA GLU A 124 -4.95 -9.79 16.16
C GLU A 124 -5.78 -8.69 15.44
N MET A 125 -5.15 -7.99 14.49
CA MET A 125 -5.75 -6.84 13.79
C MET A 125 -5.71 -6.96 12.26
N GLY A 126 -5.65 -8.19 11.74
CA GLY A 126 -5.58 -8.47 10.31
C GLY A 126 -6.60 -7.74 9.46
N ASP A 127 -7.85 -7.73 9.92
CA ASP A 127 -9.00 -7.06 9.30
C ASP A 127 -8.82 -5.55 9.12
N LYS A 128 -7.89 -4.94 9.88
CA LYS A 128 -7.59 -3.50 9.85
C LYS A 128 -6.31 -3.16 9.08
N VAL A 129 -5.63 -4.15 8.53
CA VAL A 129 -4.32 -3.98 7.87
C VAL A 129 -4.46 -4.27 6.38
N THR A 130 -3.89 -3.39 5.58
CA THR A 130 -3.80 -3.50 4.12
C THR A 130 -2.33 -3.39 3.69
N ALA A 131 -1.90 -4.27 2.78
CA ALA A 131 -0.62 -4.18 2.09
C ALA A 131 -0.90 -3.84 0.62
N SER A 132 -0.60 -2.60 0.25
CA SER A 132 -0.75 -2.09 -1.11
C SER A 132 0.49 -2.41 -1.95
N HIS A 133 0.30 -2.56 -3.26
CA HIS A 133 1.30 -2.91 -4.28
C HIS A 133 1.84 -4.34 -4.18
N THR A 134 2.75 -4.61 -3.23
CA THR A 134 3.45 -5.90 -3.04
C THR A 134 4.06 -6.45 -4.33
N THR A 135 4.58 -5.58 -5.19
CA THR A 135 5.06 -5.95 -6.54
C THR A 135 6.25 -6.90 -6.47
N ALA A 136 7.09 -6.80 -5.43
CA ALA A 136 8.20 -7.74 -5.19
C ALA A 136 7.72 -9.19 -5.09
N MET A 137 6.48 -9.45 -4.67
CA MET A 137 5.92 -10.79 -4.57
C MET A 137 5.86 -11.51 -5.93
N HIS A 138 5.75 -10.76 -7.02
CA HIS A 138 5.94 -11.28 -8.38
C HIS A 138 7.28 -12.00 -8.52
N SER A 139 8.34 -11.43 -7.95
CA SER A 139 9.74 -11.78 -8.16
C SER A 139 10.29 -12.74 -7.10
N TYR A 140 9.53 -13.05 -6.05
CA TYR A 140 9.97 -13.96 -5.00
C TYR A 140 10.23 -15.38 -5.48
N ASN A 141 11.25 -15.99 -4.86
CA ASN A 141 11.47 -17.42 -4.88
C ASN A 141 10.21 -18.23 -4.46
N GLY A 142 9.89 -19.28 -5.20
CA GLY A 142 8.66 -20.06 -4.98
C GLY A 142 8.55 -20.75 -3.62
N ALA A 143 9.67 -21.24 -3.05
CA ALA A 143 9.67 -21.87 -1.74
C ALA A 143 9.40 -20.83 -0.63
N TYR A 144 9.99 -19.64 -0.76
CA TYR A 144 9.69 -18.52 0.12
C TYR A 144 8.21 -18.14 0.05
N THR A 145 7.67 -17.94 -1.16
CA THR A 145 6.26 -17.56 -1.35
C THR A 145 5.29 -18.58 -0.78
N SER A 146 5.56 -19.88 -0.96
CA SER A 146 4.70 -20.95 -0.40
C SER A 146 4.60 -20.86 1.13
N ARG A 147 5.73 -20.66 1.83
CA ARG A 147 5.74 -20.43 3.28
C ARG A 147 5.09 -19.10 3.66
N LEU A 148 5.30 -18.04 2.87
CA LEU A 148 4.70 -16.72 3.09
C LEU A 148 3.18 -16.78 3.02
N PHE A 149 2.60 -17.45 2.02
CA PHE A 149 1.14 -17.56 1.85
C PHE A 149 0.44 -18.17 3.06
N ARG A 150 1.07 -19.11 3.76
CA ARG A 150 0.57 -19.61 5.05
C ARG A 150 0.46 -18.49 6.08
N LEU A 151 1.48 -17.64 6.20
CA LEU A 151 1.46 -16.49 7.11
C LEU A 151 0.40 -15.47 6.70
N LEU A 152 0.29 -15.13 5.41
CA LEU A 152 -0.70 -14.18 4.91
C LEU A 152 -2.14 -14.63 5.21
N LYS A 153 -2.41 -15.93 5.07
CA LYS A 153 -3.72 -16.51 5.41
C LYS A 153 -4.00 -16.46 6.91
N LEU A 154 -2.99 -16.73 7.74
CA LEU A 154 -3.13 -16.68 9.19
C LEU A 154 -3.32 -15.24 9.68
N SER A 155 -2.61 -14.27 9.10
CA SER A 155 -2.68 -12.87 9.53
C SER A 155 -3.99 -12.20 9.18
N GLY A 156 -4.68 -12.65 8.12
CA GLY A 156 -5.96 -12.10 7.70
C GLY A 156 -5.88 -10.67 7.16
N ILE A 157 -4.70 -10.23 6.71
CA ILE A 157 -4.51 -8.91 6.10
C ILE A 157 -5.12 -8.83 4.69
N ASN A 158 -5.38 -7.61 4.24
CA ASN A 158 -5.93 -7.30 2.93
C ASN A 158 -4.84 -6.85 1.95
N PHE A 159 -5.09 -6.98 0.65
CA PHE A 159 -4.17 -6.55 -0.40
C PHE A 159 -4.83 -5.64 -1.42
N VAL A 160 -4.07 -4.67 -1.91
CA VAL A 160 -4.47 -3.82 -3.05
C VAL A 160 -3.40 -3.91 -4.12
N ALA A 161 -3.78 -4.32 -5.33
CA ALA A 161 -2.90 -4.35 -6.49
C ALA A 161 -3.26 -3.21 -7.45
N ASN A 162 -2.27 -2.51 -8.01
CA ASN A 162 -2.49 -1.30 -8.81
C ASN A 162 -2.06 -1.55 -10.26
N PRO A 163 -2.84 -2.30 -11.06
CA PRO A 163 -2.37 -2.88 -12.32
C PRO A 163 -1.98 -1.84 -13.39
N LEU A 164 -2.60 -0.65 -13.40
CA LEU A 164 -2.25 0.41 -14.35
C LEU A 164 -0.89 1.03 -14.05
N VAL A 165 -0.60 1.26 -12.77
CA VAL A 165 0.62 1.91 -12.31
C VAL A 165 1.77 0.91 -12.19
N ASN A 166 1.54 -0.26 -11.60
CA ASN A 166 2.60 -1.25 -11.45
C ASN A 166 3.12 -1.75 -12.81
N ILE A 167 2.27 -1.97 -13.82
CA ILE A 167 2.76 -2.36 -15.17
C ILE A 167 3.56 -1.23 -15.86
N HIS A 168 3.34 0.04 -15.44
CA HIS A 168 4.07 1.20 -15.95
C HIS A 168 5.42 1.40 -15.26
N LEU A 169 5.47 1.22 -13.93
CA LEU A 169 6.62 1.50 -13.08
C LEU A 169 7.57 0.31 -12.94
N GLN A 170 7.06 -0.91 -12.95
CA GLN A 170 7.85 -2.12 -12.73
C GLN A 170 8.42 -2.66 -14.06
N GLY A 171 9.41 -3.56 -13.96
CA GLY A 171 10.17 -4.08 -15.08
C GLY A 171 11.10 -3.06 -15.74
N ARG A 172 11.25 -1.85 -15.19
CA ARG A 172 12.10 -0.77 -15.74
C ARG A 172 13.59 -1.10 -15.69
N PHE A 173 13.99 -1.90 -14.71
CA PHE A 173 15.38 -2.35 -14.53
C PHE A 173 15.70 -3.67 -15.26
N ASP A 174 14.69 -4.31 -15.86
CA ASP A 174 14.91 -5.50 -16.71
C ASP A 174 15.33 -5.09 -18.12
N SER A 175 16.20 -5.89 -18.73
CA SER A 175 16.39 -5.91 -20.18
C SER A 175 15.29 -6.77 -20.83
N TYR A 176 15.62 -7.95 -21.32
CA TYR A 176 14.67 -8.95 -21.81
C TYR A 176 15.04 -10.35 -21.32
N PRO A 177 14.06 -11.18 -20.92
CA PRO A 177 12.61 -10.89 -20.86
C PRO A 177 12.27 -9.85 -19.77
N LYS A 178 11.26 -9.01 -20.03
CA LYS A 178 10.78 -7.98 -19.09
C LYS A 178 9.62 -8.53 -18.26
N ARG A 179 9.75 -8.47 -16.94
CA ARG A 179 8.70 -8.95 -16.03
C ARG A 179 7.47 -8.04 -16.05
N ARG A 180 6.34 -8.55 -15.57
CA ARG A 180 5.11 -7.75 -15.39
C ARG A 180 5.16 -6.89 -14.14
N GLY A 181 5.77 -7.40 -13.07
CA GLY A 181 5.91 -6.67 -11.80
C GLY A 181 4.58 -6.40 -11.09
N ILE A 182 3.58 -7.27 -11.27
CA ILE A 182 2.31 -7.20 -10.53
C ILE A 182 2.26 -8.34 -9.50
N THR A 183 1.72 -8.07 -8.30
CA THR A 183 1.59 -9.09 -7.25
C THR A 183 0.74 -10.31 -7.67
N ARG A 184 0.77 -11.37 -6.87
CA ARG A 184 0.17 -12.68 -7.16
C ARG A 184 -1.34 -12.75 -6.90
N VAL A 185 -2.09 -11.88 -7.59
CA VAL A 185 -3.54 -11.69 -7.37
C VAL A 185 -4.32 -12.99 -7.58
N LYS A 186 -4.02 -13.76 -8.63
CA LYS A 186 -4.71 -15.03 -8.91
C LYS A 186 -4.53 -16.02 -7.77
N GLU A 187 -3.28 -16.20 -7.33
CA GLU A 187 -2.94 -17.12 -6.25
C GLU A 187 -3.54 -16.67 -4.91
N MET A 188 -3.60 -15.35 -4.63
CA MET A 188 -4.27 -14.83 -3.44
C MET A 188 -5.77 -15.18 -3.43
N LEU A 189 -6.45 -14.99 -4.56
CA LEU A 189 -7.87 -15.36 -4.70
C LEU A 189 -8.08 -16.87 -4.49
N GLU A 190 -7.25 -17.72 -5.11
CA GLU A 190 -7.30 -19.18 -4.94
C GLU A 190 -7.03 -19.61 -3.48
N ALA A 191 -6.18 -18.88 -2.76
CA ALA A 191 -5.88 -19.13 -1.36
C ALA A 191 -6.97 -18.64 -0.37
N GLY A 192 -7.93 -17.86 -0.86
CA GLY A 192 -8.96 -17.19 -0.05
C GLY A 192 -8.45 -15.97 0.70
N ILE A 193 -7.43 -15.28 0.19
CA ILE A 193 -6.89 -14.02 0.72
C ILE A 193 -7.62 -12.86 0.04
N ASN A 194 -8.08 -11.89 0.82
CA ASN A 194 -8.77 -10.72 0.27
C ASN A 194 -7.81 -9.82 -0.51
N VAL A 195 -8.09 -9.62 -1.79
CA VAL A 195 -7.33 -8.75 -2.69
C VAL A 195 -8.27 -7.98 -3.60
N CYS A 196 -8.01 -6.71 -3.81
CA CYS A 196 -8.74 -5.88 -4.77
C CYS A 196 -7.79 -5.07 -5.66
N PHE A 197 -8.35 -4.39 -6.66
CA PHE A 197 -7.59 -3.49 -7.52
C PHE A 197 -7.78 -2.02 -7.12
N GLY A 198 -6.70 -1.25 -7.15
CA GLY A 198 -6.69 0.20 -6.99
C GLY A 198 -6.31 0.93 -8.27
N HIS A 199 -6.76 2.17 -8.42
CA HIS A 199 -6.34 3.03 -9.53
C HIS A 199 -4.95 3.64 -9.30
N ASP A 200 -4.62 3.89 -8.03
CA ASP A 200 -3.39 4.59 -7.58
C ASP A 200 -3.41 6.06 -7.99
N ASP A 201 -2.88 6.37 -9.16
CA ASP A 201 -2.49 7.71 -9.58
C ASP A 201 -3.38 8.24 -10.71
N VAL A 202 -3.61 9.55 -10.74
CA VAL A 202 -4.34 10.25 -11.81
C VAL A 202 -3.62 11.55 -12.15
N PHE A 203 -2.92 11.59 -13.29
CA PHE A 203 -2.19 12.76 -13.78
C PHE A 203 -1.22 13.37 -12.75
N ASP A 204 -0.28 12.57 -12.28
CA ASP A 204 0.69 12.98 -11.26
C ASP A 204 2.13 12.60 -11.66
N PRO A 205 3.15 12.83 -10.79
CA PRO A 205 4.54 12.54 -11.11
C PRO A 205 4.86 11.07 -11.45
N TRP A 206 4.03 10.11 -11.02
CA TRP A 206 4.27 8.67 -11.21
C TRP A 206 3.48 8.11 -12.40
N TYR A 207 2.30 8.66 -12.69
CA TYR A 207 1.47 8.21 -13.80
C TYR A 207 0.87 9.37 -14.61
N PRO A 208 1.27 9.56 -15.89
CA PRO A 208 0.83 10.69 -16.71
C PRO A 208 -0.59 10.52 -17.31
N LEU A 209 -1.28 9.42 -16.99
CA LEU A 209 -2.63 9.11 -17.47
C LEU A 209 -3.57 8.96 -16.27
N GLY A 210 -4.77 8.46 -16.52
CA GLY A 210 -5.76 8.16 -15.48
C GLY A 210 -7.11 8.78 -15.78
N THR A 211 -8.18 8.03 -15.52
CA THR A 211 -9.55 8.52 -15.73
C THR A 211 -10.41 8.39 -14.48
N ALA A 212 -9.83 7.90 -13.38
CA ALA A 212 -10.53 7.49 -12.17
C ALA A 212 -11.65 6.45 -12.42
N ASN A 213 -11.61 5.74 -13.56
CA ASN A 213 -12.59 4.72 -13.91
C ASN A 213 -12.11 3.32 -13.48
N MET A 214 -12.68 2.79 -12.40
CA MET A 214 -12.34 1.46 -11.89
C MET A 214 -12.59 0.31 -12.88
N LEU A 215 -13.43 0.49 -13.90
CA LEU A 215 -13.60 -0.52 -14.95
C LEU A 215 -12.36 -0.65 -15.85
N GLN A 216 -11.62 0.44 -16.06
CA GLN A 216 -10.33 0.38 -16.77
C GLN A 216 -9.28 -0.36 -15.94
N VAL A 217 -9.25 -0.10 -14.64
CA VAL A 217 -8.38 -0.80 -13.68
C VAL A 217 -8.70 -2.30 -13.70
N LEU A 218 -9.98 -2.67 -13.57
CA LEU A 218 -10.42 -4.07 -13.62
C LEU A 218 -10.03 -4.72 -14.95
N HIS A 219 -10.29 -4.05 -16.08
CA HIS A 219 -9.94 -4.55 -17.39
C HIS A 219 -8.43 -4.86 -17.49
N MET A 220 -7.56 -3.92 -17.08
CA MET A 220 -6.12 -4.17 -17.06
C MET A 220 -5.74 -5.30 -16.08
N GLY A 221 -6.31 -5.28 -14.88
CA GLY A 221 -6.07 -6.27 -13.82
C GLY A 221 -6.34 -7.70 -14.27
N LEU A 222 -7.48 -7.93 -14.93
CA LEU A 222 -7.85 -9.25 -15.47
C LEU A 222 -6.81 -9.79 -16.48
N HIS A 223 -6.25 -8.91 -17.31
CA HIS A 223 -5.24 -9.28 -18.32
C HIS A 223 -3.87 -9.53 -17.68
N VAL A 224 -3.35 -8.55 -16.93
CA VAL A 224 -1.97 -8.61 -16.41
C VAL A 224 -1.81 -9.69 -15.33
N CYS A 225 -2.87 -9.94 -14.55
CA CYS A 225 -2.91 -10.98 -13.51
C CYS A 225 -3.40 -12.35 -14.03
N GLN A 226 -3.67 -12.50 -15.33
CA GLN A 226 -4.10 -13.77 -15.95
C GLN A 226 -5.30 -14.45 -15.28
N LEU A 227 -6.34 -13.66 -14.96
CA LEU A 227 -7.52 -14.16 -14.25
C LEU A 227 -8.57 -14.84 -15.15
N MET A 228 -8.41 -14.78 -16.47
CA MET A 228 -9.44 -15.19 -17.44
C MET A 228 -9.30 -16.63 -17.97
N GLY A 229 -8.71 -17.55 -17.20
CA GLY A 229 -8.53 -18.96 -17.60
C GLY A 229 -8.06 -19.86 -16.48
#